data_AF-A0AA37WKF6-F1
#
_entry.id   AF-A0AA37WKF6-F1
#
_cell.length_a   1.000
_cell.length_b   1.000
_cell.length_c   1.000
_cell.angle_alpha   90.00
_cell.angle_beta   90.00
_cell.angle_gamma   90.00
#
_symmetry.space_group_name_H-M   'P 1'
#
loop_
_entity.id
_entity.type
_entity.pdbx_description
1 polymer ?
#
loop_
_entity_poly.entity_id
_entity_poly.type
_entity_poly.pdbx_seq_one_letter_code
_entity_poly.pdbx_strand_id
1 'polypeptide(L)'
;MRNISFYRDFTGYTGGHQKVRDYLEHSLLYQKLCCDLYLTSTCDDSNIFANCEGVNYQQEYRPDQSDFVFLAGLDWKAYLPYFDPLQTKINLIQHLRHADPAHEQFYYLQYYAIRICVSESVRGAIEPYANGPCVHVPMGHHLPEIITDGKKVDIYILAKKRPGVGVKIAEWAEKKGLTFILHDELQTKNTVLQAMASASLSVLLPHKTEGFYLPGIEAAYYSERVLMTNCIANFEYADVSSNITICNYPLADIFSALEKFYAETNVKNAFDKNIRSKEKSTIKQRYSLEHERIQYQKILTNLIEGEGK
;
A
#
# COMPACT_ATOMS: atom_id res chain seq x y z
N MET A 1 29.53 -6.01 10.06
CA MET A 1 28.28 -5.84 9.28
C MET A 1 27.49 -7.11 9.40
N ARG A 2 26.17 -7.01 9.50
CA ARG A 2 25.28 -8.16 9.45
C ARG A 2 24.69 -8.32 8.06
N ASN A 3 24.15 -9.48 7.71
CA ASN A 3 23.49 -9.68 6.42
C ASN A 3 22.00 -10.03 6.56
N ILE A 4 21.23 -9.58 5.58
CA ILE A 4 19.82 -9.92 5.42
C ILE A 4 19.60 -10.60 4.08
N SER A 5 18.93 -11.75 4.10
CA SER A 5 18.57 -12.48 2.90
C SER A 5 17.17 -12.12 2.42
N PHE A 6 17.06 -11.81 1.13
CA PHE A 6 15.82 -11.64 0.40
C PHE A 6 15.68 -12.74 -0.65
N TYR A 7 14.45 -13.21 -0.83
CA TYR A 7 14.06 -14.14 -1.89
C TYR A 7 13.01 -13.48 -2.76
N ARG A 8 13.13 -13.55 -4.10
CA ARG A 8 12.06 -13.12 -5.00
C ARG A 8 11.84 -14.08 -6.15
N ASP A 9 10.59 -14.46 -6.29
CA ASP A 9 10.03 -15.03 -7.50
C ASP A 9 9.22 -13.97 -8.23
N PHE A 10 9.83 -13.34 -9.24
CA PHE A 10 9.23 -12.24 -9.98
C PHE A 10 8.57 -12.76 -11.26
N THR A 11 7.25 -12.93 -11.22
CA THR A 11 6.43 -13.36 -12.37
C THR A 11 5.71 -12.20 -13.07
N GLY A 12 5.86 -10.99 -12.54
CA GLY A 12 5.26 -9.77 -13.06
C GLY A 12 5.08 -8.71 -11.97
N TYR A 13 4.91 -7.46 -12.37
CA TYR A 13 4.76 -6.36 -11.42
C TYR A 13 3.47 -6.46 -10.62
N THR A 14 3.58 -6.40 -9.29
CA THR A 14 2.45 -6.22 -8.38
C THR A 14 2.82 -5.19 -7.30
N GLY A 15 1.81 -4.63 -6.63
CA GLY A 15 2.05 -3.77 -5.47
C GLY A 15 2.87 -4.48 -4.38
N GLY A 16 2.66 -5.79 -4.19
CA GLY A 16 3.42 -6.59 -3.23
C GLY A 16 4.90 -6.69 -3.58
N HIS A 17 5.24 -6.83 -4.86
CA HIS A 17 6.62 -6.80 -5.33
C HIS A 17 7.27 -5.44 -5.12
N GLN A 18 6.58 -4.35 -5.49
CA GLN A 18 7.09 -3.00 -5.23
C GLN A 18 7.40 -2.81 -3.75
N LYS A 19 6.56 -3.33 -2.85
CA LYS A 19 6.82 -3.22 -1.42
C LYS A 19 8.04 -3.93 -0.93
N VAL A 20 8.32 -5.13 -1.43
CA VAL A 20 9.60 -5.71 -1.07
C VAL A 20 10.76 -4.93 -1.68
N ARG A 21 10.61 -4.45 -2.92
CA ARG A 21 11.64 -3.62 -3.53
C ARG A 21 11.96 -2.39 -2.68
N ASP A 22 10.93 -1.71 -2.17
CA ASP A 22 11.08 -0.58 -1.25
C ASP A 22 11.85 -0.99 0.02
N TYR A 23 11.48 -2.09 0.69
CA TYR A 23 12.19 -2.55 1.89
C TYR A 23 13.64 -2.98 1.62
N LEU A 24 13.93 -3.58 0.46
CA LEU A 24 15.30 -3.89 0.03
C LEU A 24 16.11 -2.58 -0.10
N GLU A 25 15.57 -1.56 -0.75
CA GLU A 25 16.22 -0.24 -0.87
C GLU A 25 16.43 0.40 0.51
N HIS A 26 15.45 0.31 1.40
CA HIS A 26 15.56 0.81 2.77
C HIS A 26 16.66 0.10 3.57
N SER A 27 16.83 -1.22 3.36
CA SER A 27 17.90 -2.04 3.95
C SER A 27 19.28 -1.65 3.40
N LEU A 28 19.41 -1.42 2.09
CA LEU A 28 20.67 -1.00 1.45
C LEU A 28 21.17 0.35 1.99
N LEU A 29 20.25 1.24 2.34
CA LEU A 29 20.56 2.54 2.95
C LEU A 29 20.92 2.45 4.44
N TYR A 30 20.91 1.26 5.04
CA TYR A 30 21.27 1.04 6.44
C TYR A 30 22.70 0.53 6.56
N GLN A 31 23.63 1.42 6.95
CA GLN A 31 25.09 1.22 6.89
C GLN A 31 25.65 -0.03 7.61
N LYS A 32 24.91 -0.63 8.56
CA LYS A 32 25.37 -1.81 9.32
C LYS A 32 24.94 -3.13 8.69
N LEU A 33 24.28 -3.11 7.53
CA LEU A 33 23.63 -4.25 6.90
C LEU A 33 24.10 -4.45 5.46
N CYS A 34 24.36 -5.70 5.08
CA CYS A 34 24.54 -6.14 3.70
C CYS A 34 23.27 -6.85 3.23
N CYS A 35 22.89 -6.66 1.97
CA CYS A 35 21.67 -7.26 1.42
C CYS A 35 22.02 -8.35 0.40
N ASP A 36 21.64 -9.58 0.70
CA ASP A 36 21.75 -10.71 -0.20
C ASP A 36 20.38 -10.95 -0.86
N LEU A 37 20.35 -11.13 -2.18
CA LEU A 37 19.12 -11.34 -2.94
C LEU A 37 19.25 -12.55 -3.86
N TYR A 38 18.35 -13.51 -3.70
CA TYR A 38 18.16 -14.59 -4.66
C TYR A 38 16.93 -14.33 -5.54
N LEU A 39 17.11 -14.45 -6.86
CA LEU A 39 16.05 -14.35 -7.86
C LEU A 39 15.85 -15.71 -8.54
N THR A 40 14.64 -16.26 -8.52
CA THR A 40 14.31 -17.50 -9.24
C THR A 40 14.35 -17.34 -10.76
N SER A 41 14.08 -16.13 -11.25
CA SER A 41 14.10 -15.78 -12.66
C SER A 41 14.67 -14.38 -12.84
N THR A 42 15.65 -14.27 -13.74
CA THR A 42 16.37 -13.02 -14.07
C THR A 42 15.99 -12.47 -15.43
N CYS A 43 15.00 -13.06 -16.11
CA CYS A 43 14.80 -12.88 -17.54
C CYS A 43 13.66 -11.91 -17.89
N ASP A 44 13.76 -10.64 -17.49
CA ASP A 44 13.08 -9.55 -18.19
C ASP A 44 13.62 -8.17 -17.76
N ASP A 45 13.70 -7.22 -18.69
CA ASP A 45 14.02 -5.80 -18.43
C ASP A 45 12.96 -5.13 -17.54
N SER A 46 11.78 -5.74 -17.40
CA SER A 46 10.71 -5.31 -16.49
C SER A 46 10.92 -5.72 -15.03
N ASN A 47 11.95 -6.53 -14.72
CA ASN A 47 12.20 -7.01 -13.37
C ASN A 47 12.78 -5.92 -12.47
N ILE A 48 11.94 -5.37 -11.59
CA ILE A 48 12.30 -4.29 -10.65
C ILE A 48 13.36 -4.71 -9.61
N PHE A 49 13.73 -5.98 -9.55
CA PHE A 49 14.77 -6.51 -8.67
C PHE A 49 16.09 -6.79 -9.40
N ALA A 50 16.18 -6.54 -10.71
CA ALA A 50 17.43 -6.70 -11.46
C ALA A 50 18.36 -5.49 -11.26
N ASN A 51 19.68 -5.73 -11.34
CA ASN A 51 20.73 -4.69 -11.35
C ASN A 51 20.63 -3.63 -10.24
N CYS A 52 20.21 -4.05 -9.06
CA CYS A 52 20.07 -3.22 -7.89
C CYS A 52 21.46 -2.95 -7.30
N GLU A 53 21.90 -1.70 -7.36
CA GLU A 53 23.20 -1.30 -6.82
C GLU A 53 23.32 -1.63 -5.32
N GLY A 54 24.47 -2.17 -4.91
CA GLY A 54 24.75 -2.56 -3.52
C GLY A 54 24.14 -3.89 -3.07
N VAL A 55 23.38 -4.58 -3.93
CA VAL A 55 22.85 -5.92 -3.63
C VAL A 55 23.85 -7.01 -4.03
N ASN A 56 24.04 -7.99 -3.15
CA ASN A 56 24.75 -9.22 -3.46
C ASN A 56 23.78 -10.25 -4.07
N TYR A 57 23.87 -10.47 -5.37
CA TYR A 57 23.04 -11.47 -6.04
C TYR A 57 23.56 -12.89 -5.77
N GLN A 58 22.72 -13.71 -5.16
CA GLN A 58 23.05 -15.11 -4.87
C GLN A 58 22.67 -16.01 -6.06
N GLN A 59 23.55 -16.97 -6.39
CA GLN A 59 23.27 -18.01 -7.40
C GLN A 59 22.39 -19.13 -6.86
N GLU A 60 22.36 -19.31 -5.53
CA GLU A 60 21.52 -20.25 -4.82
C GLU A 60 20.90 -19.53 -3.61
N TYR A 61 19.66 -19.86 -3.28
CA TYR A 61 19.04 -19.30 -2.09
C TYR A 61 19.65 -19.92 -0.84
N ARG A 62 20.49 -19.15 -0.12
CA ARG A 62 21.19 -19.57 1.10
C ARG A 62 20.85 -18.66 2.29
N PRO A 63 19.58 -18.65 2.73
CA PRO A 63 19.18 -17.83 3.87
C PRO A 63 19.81 -18.32 5.18
N ASP A 64 20.21 -19.58 5.26
CA ASP A 64 20.91 -20.18 6.42
C ASP A 64 22.28 -19.56 6.70
N GLN A 65 22.86 -18.85 5.71
CA GLN A 65 24.12 -18.12 5.85
C GLN A 65 23.92 -16.64 6.22
N SER A 66 22.69 -16.25 6.57
CA SER A 66 22.37 -14.87 6.93
C SER A 66 21.95 -14.69 8.37
N ASP A 67 22.27 -13.52 8.95
CA ASP A 67 21.83 -13.15 10.30
C ASP A 67 20.30 -12.93 10.33
N PHE A 68 19.76 -12.39 9.25
CA PHE A 68 18.34 -12.05 9.10
C PHE A 68 17.75 -12.60 7.81
N VAL A 69 16.45 -12.88 7.82
CA VAL A 69 15.66 -13.16 6.61
C VAL A 69 14.49 -12.19 6.50
N PHE A 70 14.29 -11.62 5.31
CA PHE A 70 13.13 -10.79 5.00
C PHE A 70 12.10 -11.59 4.18
N LEU A 71 10.92 -11.79 4.76
CA LEU A 71 9.87 -12.64 4.21
C LEU A 71 8.59 -11.84 3.93
N ALA A 72 7.98 -12.02 2.78
CA ALA A 72 6.72 -11.40 2.39
C ALA A 72 5.81 -12.42 1.68
N GLY A 73 4.56 -12.52 2.13
CA GLY A 73 3.59 -13.41 1.50
C GLY A 73 4.03 -14.88 1.50
N LEU A 74 4.37 -15.42 0.32
CA LEU A 74 4.70 -16.83 0.11
C LEU A 74 6.20 -17.14 0.16
N ASP A 75 7.07 -16.16 0.42
CA ASP A 75 8.52 -16.42 0.57
C ASP A 75 8.83 -17.43 1.66
N TRP A 76 7.94 -17.54 2.65
CA TRP A 76 7.99 -18.59 3.66
C TRP A 76 8.16 -19.98 3.05
N LYS A 77 7.54 -20.29 1.90
CA LYS A 77 7.72 -21.59 1.22
C LYS A 77 9.16 -21.87 0.83
N ALA A 78 9.84 -20.88 0.29
CA ALA A 78 11.24 -21.00 -0.10
C ALA A 78 12.15 -21.07 1.13
N TYR A 79 11.76 -20.40 2.22
CA TYR A 79 12.53 -20.36 3.46
C TYR A 79 12.38 -21.61 4.34
N LEU A 80 11.20 -22.23 4.39
CA LEU A 80 10.90 -23.36 5.29
C LEU A 80 11.92 -24.52 5.24
N PRO A 81 12.48 -24.93 4.09
CA PRO A 81 13.53 -25.93 4.03
C PRO A 81 14.80 -25.58 4.82
N TYR A 82 15.04 -24.29 5.08
CA TYR A 82 16.18 -23.74 5.81
C TYR A 82 15.78 -23.20 7.20
N PHE A 83 14.60 -23.56 7.70
CA PHE A 83 14.07 -22.99 8.93
C PHE A 83 15.01 -23.24 10.12
N ASP A 84 15.42 -22.15 10.76
CA ASP A 84 16.15 -22.16 12.02
C ASP A 84 15.38 -21.34 13.05
N PRO A 85 14.93 -21.89 14.19
CA PRO A 85 14.20 -21.11 15.21
C PRO A 85 15.03 -19.98 15.83
N LEU A 86 16.36 -20.01 15.77
CA LEU A 86 17.24 -19.00 16.36
C LEU A 86 17.52 -17.82 15.41
N GLN A 87 17.41 -18.01 14.11
CA GLN A 87 17.60 -16.94 13.14
C GLN A 87 16.49 -15.87 13.26
N THR A 88 16.83 -14.60 13.11
CA THR A 88 15.83 -13.53 13.17
C THR A 88 15.06 -13.41 11.85
N LYS A 89 13.72 -13.46 11.90
CA LYS A 89 12.84 -13.25 10.74
C LYS A 89 12.14 -11.90 10.80
N ILE A 90 12.22 -11.15 9.72
CA ILE A 90 11.42 -9.94 9.49
C ILE A 90 10.36 -10.28 8.46
N ASN A 91 9.09 -10.07 8.79
CA ASN A 91 7.98 -10.49 7.93
C ASN A 91 7.04 -9.33 7.58
N LEU A 92 6.95 -9.01 6.29
CA LEU A 92 6.02 -8.00 5.77
C LEU A 92 4.61 -8.59 5.57
N ILE A 93 3.62 -7.98 6.22
CA ILE A 93 2.20 -8.35 6.18
C ILE A 93 1.38 -7.25 5.52
N GLN A 94 0.87 -7.52 4.32
CA GLN A 94 0.23 -6.50 3.48
C GLN A 94 -1.30 -6.58 3.40
N HIS A 95 -1.93 -7.62 3.97
CA HIS A 95 -3.36 -7.86 3.77
C HIS A 95 -3.99 -8.59 4.95
N LEU A 96 -5.26 -8.26 5.23
CA LEU A 96 -6.08 -8.88 6.28
C LEU A 96 -6.27 -10.40 6.14
N ARG A 97 -5.96 -10.98 4.97
CA ARG A 97 -6.13 -12.42 4.70
C ARG A 97 -5.11 -13.27 5.46
N HIS A 98 -4.04 -12.65 5.96
CA HIS A 98 -3.09 -13.34 6.83
C HIS A 98 -3.73 -13.70 8.18
N ALA A 99 -4.86 -13.09 8.57
CA ALA A 99 -5.62 -13.42 9.77
C ALA A 99 -6.75 -14.44 9.51
N ASP A 100 -6.86 -14.99 8.29
CA ASP A 100 -7.92 -15.91 7.90
C ASP A 100 -7.36 -17.34 7.75
N PRO A 101 -7.79 -18.30 8.59
CA PRO A 101 -7.35 -19.70 8.52
C PRO A 101 -7.61 -20.40 7.18
N ALA A 102 -8.48 -19.88 6.32
CA ALA A 102 -8.70 -20.41 4.98
C ALA A 102 -7.52 -20.13 4.03
N HIS A 103 -6.60 -19.25 4.41
CA HIS A 103 -5.46 -18.85 3.61
C HIS A 103 -4.14 -19.39 4.17
N GLU A 104 -3.29 -19.89 3.28
CA GLU A 104 -1.99 -20.48 3.65
C GLU A 104 -1.10 -19.54 4.47
N GLN A 105 -1.18 -18.22 4.20
CA GLN A 105 -0.39 -17.22 4.90
C GLN A 105 -0.68 -17.16 6.41
N PHE A 106 -1.86 -17.58 6.84
CA PHE A 106 -2.23 -17.64 8.25
C PHE A 106 -1.32 -18.58 9.03
N TYR A 107 -0.99 -19.73 8.45
CA TYR A 107 -0.17 -20.73 9.13
C TYR A 107 1.29 -20.27 9.33
N TYR A 108 1.76 -19.27 8.60
CA TYR A 108 3.10 -18.70 8.86
C TYR A 108 3.14 -17.81 10.11
N LEU A 109 1.99 -17.41 10.68
CA LEU A 109 1.93 -16.62 11.91
C LEU A 109 2.42 -17.40 13.14
N GLN A 110 2.45 -18.73 13.08
CA GLN A 110 2.94 -19.58 14.19
C GLN A 110 4.46 -19.46 14.41
N TYR A 111 5.22 -19.09 13.38
CA TYR A 111 6.68 -18.96 13.46
C TYR A 111 7.08 -17.62 14.04
N TYR A 112 7.97 -17.58 15.03
CA TYR A 112 8.42 -16.31 15.61
C TYR A 112 9.01 -15.38 14.54
N ALA A 113 8.46 -14.17 14.40
CA ALA A 113 9.01 -13.14 13.53
C ALA A 113 8.62 -11.74 14.00
N ILE A 114 9.39 -10.74 13.59
CA ILE A 114 9.02 -9.33 13.72
C ILE A 114 8.17 -8.96 12.50
N ARG A 115 6.90 -8.69 12.74
CA ARG A 115 5.91 -8.50 11.67
C ARG A 115 5.71 -7.03 11.39
N ILE A 116 6.06 -6.61 10.18
CA ILE A 116 5.81 -5.26 9.69
C ILE A 116 4.42 -5.27 9.04
N CYS A 117 3.47 -4.58 9.66
CA CYS A 117 2.10 -4.48 9.21
C CYS A 117 1.91 -3.15 8.47
N VAL A 118 1.23 -3.19 7.32
CA VAL A 118 1.02 -2.02 6.45
C VAL A 118 -0.08 -1.07 6.92
N SER A 119 -0.83 -1.46 7.94
CA SER A 119 -1.84 -0.65 8.60
C SER A 119 -2.10 -1.14 10.02
N GLU A 120 -2.69 -0.29 10.86
CA GLU A 120 -3.17 -0.69 12.19
C GLU A 120 -4.25 -1.79 12.11
N SER A 121 -5.11 -1.73 11.09
CA SER A 121 -6.13 -2.77 10.88
C SER A 121 -5.52 -4.13 10.60
N VAL A 122 -4.45 -4.18 9.79
CA VAL A 122 -3.71 -5.42 9.54
C VAL A 122 -3.01 -5.90 10.81
N ARG A 123 -2.39 -4.99 11.57
CA ARG A 123 -1.75 -5.32 12.85
C ARG A 123 -2.74 -5.96 13.82
N GLY A 124 -3.85 -5.28 14.10
CA GLY A 124 -4.88 -5.77 15.02
C GLY A 124 -5.54 -7.07 14.58
N ALA A 125 -5.63 -7.34 13.28
CA ALA A 125 -6.20 -8.58 12.78
C ALA A 125 -5.30 -9.80 13.02
N ILE A 126 -3.97 -9.65 12.88
CA ILE A 126 -3.04 -10.79 13.02
C ILE A 126 -2.50 -10.97 14.44
N GLU A 127 -2.47 -9.90 15.25
CA GLU A 127 -1.86 -9.88 16.58
C GLU A 127 -2.34 -11.02 17.50
N PRO A 128 -3.62 -11.42 17.54
CA PRO A 128 -4.08 -12.55 18.35
C PRO A 128 -3.48 -13.92 17.96
N TYR A 129 -2.95 -14.04 16.75
CA TYR A 129 -2.46 -15.31 16.18
C TYR A 129 -0.94 -15.30 15.96
N ALA A 130 -0.32 -14.13 15.99
CA ALA A 130 1.08 -13.93 15.66
C ALA A 130 2.01 -14.33 16.80
N ASN A 131 2.94 -15.24 16.52
CA ASN A 131 4.10 -15.46 17.35
C ASN A 131 5.17 -14.40 17.04
N GLY A 132 5.44 -13.51 18.00
CA GLY A 132 6.38 -12.40 17.88
C GLY A 132 5.72 -11.02 17.73
N PRO A 133 6.51 -9.93 17.78
CA PRO A 133 5.98 -8.58 17.81
C PRO A 133 5.38 -8.17 16.45
N CYS A 134 4.24 -7.48 16.49
CA CYS A 134 3.62 -6.86 15.32
C CYS A 134 3.77 -5.34 15.39
N VAL A 135 4.45 -4.75 14.43
CA VAL A 135 4.75 -3.31 14.34
C VAL A 135 4.07 -2.75 13.11
N HIS A 136 3.30 -1.68 13.28
CA HIS A 136 2.75 -0.95 12.16
C HIS A 136 3.77 0.05 11.61
N VAL A 137 3.99 0.01 10.29
CA VAL A 137 4.78 1.00 9.56
C VAL A 137 3.87 1.58 8.45
N PRO A 138 3.58 2.89 8.47
CA PRO A 138 2.77 3.52 7.44
C PRO A 138 3.37 3.29 6.05
N MET A 139 2.52 2.90 5.10
CA MET A 139 2.95 2.52 3.77
C MET A 139 3.51 3.73 3.01
N GLY A 140 4.80 3.70 2.70
CA GLY A 140 5.46 4.74 1.92
C GLY A 140 4.98 4.75 0.46
N HIS A 141 4.89 5.90 -0.18
CA HIS A 141 4.50 5.99 -1.58
C HIS A 141 5.08 7.23 -2.23
N HIS A 142 5.55 7.09 -3.47
CA HIS A 142 5.96 8.22 -4.28
C HIS A 142 4.74 8.84 -4.97
N LEU A 143 4.42 10.08 -4.58
CA LEU A 143 3.38 10.92 -5.17
C LEU A 143 4.05 12.00 -6.04
N PRO A 144 4.17 11.78 -7.36
CA PRO A 144 4.82 12.75 -8.26
C PRO A 144 4.02 14.05 -8.35
N GLU A 145 4.70 15.17 -8.62
CA GLU A 145 4.00 16.40 -8.95
C GLU A 145 3.39 16.29 -10.35
N ILE A 146 2.09 16.58 -10.46
CA ILE A 146 1.36 16.56 -11.72
C ILE A 146 0.89 17.98 -12.01
N ILE A 147 1.39 18.55 -13.11
CA ILE A 147 0.97 19.86 -13.60
C ILE A 147 -0.33 19.66 -14.39
N THR A 148 -1.40 20.34 -13.97
CA THR A 148 -2.67 20.36 -14.69
C THR A 148 -3.14 21.81 -14.90
N ASP A 149 -3.88 22.04 -15.98
CA ASP A 149 -4.53 23.34 -16.27
C ASP A 149 -5.78 23.59 -15.38
N GLY A 150 -5.92 22.85 -14.28
CA GLY A 150 -7.12 22.81 -13.43
C GLY A 150 -7.90 21.49 -13.53
N LYS A 151 -9.13 21.52 -13.02
CA LYS A 151 -10.07 20.39 -13.06
C LYS A 151 -10.82 20.38 -14.39
N LYS A 152 -10.78 19.24 -15.09
CA LYS A 152 -11.35 19.03 -16.43
C LYS A 152 -12.58 18.13 -16.42
N VAL A 153 -12.76 17.32 -15.36
CA VAL A 153 -13.93 16.44 -15.20
C VAL A 153 -14.52 16.56 -13.81
N ASP A 154 -15.83 16.37 -13.71
CA ASP A 154 -16.54 16.42 -12.43
C ASP A 154 -16.20 15.19 -11.59
N ILE A 155 -16.21 14.00 -12.21
CA ILE A 155 -16.02 12.73 -11.51
C ILE A 155 -14.97 11.86 -12.20
N TYR A 156 -14.02 11.36 -11.42
CA TYR A 156 -13.23 10.20 -11.79
C TYR A 156 -13.71 8.98 -11.00
N ILE A 157 -13.93 7.84 -11.67
CA ILE A 157 -14.43 6.60 -11.06
C ILE A 157 -13.38 5.50 -11.25
N LEU A 158 -12.69 5.12 -10.18
CA LEU A 158 -11.78 3.98 -10.17
C LEU A 158 -12.53 2.73 -9.70
N ALA A 159 -12.96 1.92 -10.67
CA ALA A 159 -13.90 0.82 -10.51
C ALA A 159 -13.36 -0.56 -10.87
N LYS A 160 -12.06 -0.72 -11.21
CA LYS A 160 -11.46 -2.03 -11.55
C LYS A 160 -11.89 -3.19 -10.64
N LYS A 161 -11.99 -2.94 -9.33
CA LYS A 161 -12.35 -3.95 -8.31
C LYS A 161 -13.86 -4.21 -8.21
N ARG A 162 -14.70 -3.31 -8.74
CA ARG A 162 -16.18 -3.37 -8.73
C ARG A 162 -16.75 -2.74 -10.02
N PRO A 163 -16.46 -3.30 -11.22
CA PRO A 163 -16.75 -2.66 -12.50
C PRO A 163 -18.24 -2.36 -12.66
N GLY A 164 -19.11 -3.33 -12.35
CA GLY A 164 -20.57 -3.15 -12.45
C GLY A 164 -21.16 -2.09 -11.50
N VAL A 165 -20.46 -1.69 -10.44
CA VAL A 165 -20.85 -0.54 -9.61
C VAL A 165 -20.36 0.76 -10.25
N GLY A 166 -19.14 0.76 -10.80
CA GLY A 166 -18.60 1.89 -11.55
C GLY A 166 -19.49 2.31 -12.72
N VAL A 167 -19.96 1.34 -13.51
CA VAL A 167 -20.89 1.58 -14.63
C VAL A 167 -22.18 2.26 -14.15
N LYS A 168 -22.78 1.81 -13.05
CA LYS A 168 -24.00 2.43 -12.50
C LYS A 168 -23.77 3.87 -12.02
N ILE A 169 -22.58 4.17 -11.50
CA ILE A 169 -22.22 5.54 -11.11
C ILE A 169 -22.02 6.41 -12.35
N ALA A 170 -21.41 5.88 -13.41
CA ALA A 170 -21.27 6.56 -14.70
C ALA A 170 -22.64 6.87 -15.33
N GLU A 171 -23.57 5.91 -15.37
CA GLU A 171 -24.95 6.13 -15.84
C GLU A 171 -25.68 7.19 -15.01
N TRP A 172 -25.47 7.21 -13.69
CA TRP A 172 -26.02 8.24 -12.82
C TRP A 172 -25.42 9.62 -13.12
N ALA A 173 -24.10 9.69 -13.33
CA ALA A 173 -23.40 10.94 -13.67
C ALA A 173 -23.88 11.49 -15.03
N GLU A 174 -24.03 10.64 -16.04
CA GLU A 174 -24.56 10.99 -17.35
C GLU A 174 -25.97 11.58 -17.24
N LYS A 175 -26.87 10.95 -16.47
CA LYS A 175 -28.24 11.45 -16.21
C LYS A 175 -28.26 12.81 -15.51
N LYS A 176 -27.21 13.15 -14.76
CA LYS A 176 -27.03 14.45 -14.09
C LYS A 176 -26.34 15.48 -14.98
N GLY A 177 -25.93 15.12 -16.20
CA GLY A 177 -25.17 15.99 -17.10
C GLY A 177 -23.75 16.27 -16.63
N LEU A 178 -23.17 15.38 -15.81
CA LEU A 178 -21.82 15.52 -15.27
C LEU A 178 -20.80 14.88 -16.20
N THR A 179 -19.65 15.53 -16.33
CA THR A 179 -18.50 14.97 -17.05
C THR A 179 -17.78 13.95 -16.18
N PHE A 180 -17.41 12.80 -16.75
CA PHE A 180 -16.75 11.76 -15.97
C PHE A 180 -15.69 10.96 -16.76
N ILE A 181 -14.79 10.32 -16.01
CA ILE A 181 -13.87 9.29 -16.48
C ILE A 181 -14.14 8.02 -15.69
N LEU A 182 -14.37 6.90 -16.38
CA LEU A 182 -14.54 5.58 -15.77
C LEU A 182 -13.32 4.70 -16.10
N HIS A 183 -12.67 4.18 -15.07
CA HIS A 183 -11.67 3.11 -15.19
C HIS A 183 -12.18 1.87 -14.45
N ASP A 184 -12.88 1.00 -15.16
CA ASP A 184 -13.39 -0.29 -14.70
C ASP A 184 -12.50 -1.48 -15.10
N GLU A 185 -11.41 -1.21 -15.80
CA GLU A 185 -10.36 -2.16 -16.18
C GLU A 185 -8.98 -1.75 -15.63
N LEU A 186 -7.95 -2.57 -15.90
CA LEU A 186 -6.58 -2.24 -15.53
C LEU A 186 -6.06 -1.04 -16.34
N GLN A 187 -5.53 -0.05 -15.64
CA GLN A 187 -4.93 1.14 -16.22
C GLN A 187 -3.50 1.31 -15.73
N THR A 188 -2.69 2.05 -16.50
CA THR A 188 -1.35 2.42 -16.05
C THR A 188 -1.44 3.36 -14.85
N LYS A 189 -0.42 3.34 -13.98
CA LYS A 189 -0.36 4.25 -12.82
C LYS A 189 -0.47 5.72 -13.27
N ASN A 190 0.26 6.11 -14.30
CA ASN A 190 0.24 7.49 -14.80
C ASN A 190 -1.15 7.91 -15.28
N THR A 191 -1.86 7.04 -16.00
CA THR A 191 -3.24 7.30 -16.45
C THR A 191 -4.18 7.52 -15.25
N VAL A 192 -4.06 6.69 -14.21
CA VAL A 192 -4.87 6.81 -12.99
C VAL A 192 -4.59 8.12 -12.25
N LEU A 193 -3.31 8.47 -12.05
CA LEU A 193 -2.95 9.70 -11.33
C LEU A 193 -3.35 10.96 -12.10
N GLN A 194 -3.21 10.96 -13.43
CA GLN A 194 -3.68 12.06 -14.28
C GLN A 194 -5.20 12.22 -14.19
N ALA A 195 -5.95 11.12 -14.22
CA ALA A 195 -7.40 11.16 -14.06
C ALA A 195 -7.80 11.77 -12.70
N MET A 196 -7.18 11.33 -11.59
CA MET A 196 -7.40 11.90 -10.25
C MET A 196 -7.05 13.40 -10.18
N ALA A 197 -5.94 13.80 -10.82
CA ALA A 197 -5.49 15.19 -10.87
C ALA A 197 -6.43 16.07 -11.69
N SER A 198 -7.05 15.53 -12.73
CA SER A 198 -8.02 16.23 -13.57
C SER A 198 -9.44 16.28 -12.96
N ALA A 199 -9.76 15.45 -11.96
CA ALA A 199 -11.11 15.34 -11.41
C ALA A 199 -11.35 16.19 -10.16
N SER A 200 -12.56 16.75 -10.05
CA SER A 200 -13.04 17.40 -8.83
C SER A 200 -13.32 16.35 -7.75
N LEU A 201 -14.10 15.32 -8.07
CA LEU A 201 -14.40 14.19 -7.18
C LEU A 201 -13.75 12.90 -7.73
N SER A 202 -12.98 12.21 -6.89
CA SER A 202 -12.61 10.81 -7.15
C SER A 202 -13.52 9.86 -6.37
N VAL A 203 -14.14 8.91 -7.08
CA VAL A 203 -14.92 7.82 -6.50
C VAL A 203 -14.13 6.53 -6.60
N LEU A 204 -13.78 5.95 -5.44
CA LEU A 204 -12.92 4.79 -5.35
C LEU A 204 -13.68 3.59 -4.78
N LEU A 205 -13.55 2.44 -5.46
CA LEU A 205 -14.32 1.24 -5.14
C LEU A 205 -13.42 0.04 -4.78
N PRO A 206 -12.68 0.08 -3.66
CA PRO A 206 -11.85 -1.05 -3.22
C PRO A 206 -12.66 -2.32 -2.90
N HIS A 207 -11.98 -3.45 -2.69
CA HIS A 207 -12.59 -4.61 -2.04
C HIS A 207 -12.72 -4.38 -0.52
N LYS A 208 -13.56 -5.18 0.14
CA LYS A 208 -13.86 -5.03 1.58
C LYS A 208 -12.67 -5.21 2.51
N THR A 209 -11.68 -5.97 2.08
CA THR A 209 -10.63 -6.53 2.95
C THR A 209 -9.23 -6.05 2.58
N GLU A 210 -9.09 -4.92 1.90
CA GLU A 210 -7.78 -4.36 1.56
C GLU A 210 -6.97 -4.09 2.82
N GLY A 211 -5.69 -4.52 2.86
CA GLY A 211 -4.81 -4.23 3.98
C GLY A 211 -4.31 -2.79 4.03
N PHE A 212 -4.21 -2.15 2.86
CA PHE A 212 -3.99 -0.71 2.67
C PHE A 212 -4.31 -0.37 1.22
N TYR A 213 -5.17 0.61 0.96
CA TYR A 213 -5.61 0.93 -0.40
C TYR A 213 -4.94 2.20 -0.94
N LEU A 214 -3.78 2.03 -1.58
CA LEU A 214 -2.95 3.13 -2.13
C LEU A 214 -3.73 4.19 -2.93
N PRO A 215 -4.70 3.84 -3.81
CA PRO A 215 -5.45 4.85 -4.54
C PRO A 215 -6.22 5.84 -3.66
N GLY A 216 -6.48 5.50 -2.39
CA GLY A 216 -7.06 6.42 -1.42
C GLY A 216 -6.17 7.62 -1.10
N ILE A 217 -4.89 7.39 -0.79
CA ILE A 217 -3.92 8.47 -0.52
C ILE A 217 -3.54 9.24 -1.78
N GLU A 218 -3.51 8.56 -2.95
CA GLU A 218 -3.29 9.19 -4.25
C GLU A 218 -4.44 10.17 -4.56
N ALA A 219 -5.69 9.73 -4.43
CA ALA A 219 -6.85 10.58 -4.69
C ALA A 219 -6.94 11.75 -3.70
N ALA A 220 -6.62 11.51 -2.42
CA ALA A 220 -6.59 12.58 -1.41
C ALA A 220 -5.60 13.68 -1.80
N TYR A 221 -4.46 13.29 -2.37
CA TYR A 221 -3.42 14.21 -2.82
C TYR A 221 -3.81 14.96 -4.11
N TYR A 222 -4.42 14.31 -5.10
CA TYR A 222 -4.65 14.90 -6.43
C TYR A 222 -6.04 15.52 -6.61
N SER A 223 -7.10 14.89 -6.13
CA SER A 223 -8.48 15.34 -6.31
C SER A 223 -8.83 16.50 -5.37
N GLU A 224 -9.98 17.12 -5.58
CA GLU A 224 -10.49 18.09 -4.59
C GLU A 224 -11.13 17.37 -3.43
N ARG A 225 -11.97 16.38 -3.71
CA ARG A 225 -12.58 15.50 -2.72
C ARG A 225 -12.55 14.06 -3.19
N VAL A 226 -12.69 13.14 -2.24
CA VAL A 226 -12.69 11.70 -2.47
C VAL A 226 -13.93 11.09 -1.82
N LEU A 227 -14.65 10.26 -2.56
CA LEU A 227 -15.64 9.35 -2.02
C LEU A 227 -15.10 7.93 -2.17
N MET A 228 -15.05 7.17 -1.08
CA MET A 228 -14.49 5.83 -1.13
C MET A 228 -15.34 4.86 -0.33
N THR A 229 -15.58 3.66 -0.84
CA THR A 229 -16.24 2.62 -0.05
C THR A 229 -15.30 2.11 1.03
N ASN A 230 -15.81 1.87 2.23
CA ASN A 230 -15.07 1.36 3.39
C ASN A 230 -14.22 0.13 3.00
N CYS A 231 -12.96 0.04 3.38
CA CYS A 231 -12.17 -1.20 3.22
C CYS A 231 -11.38 -1.52 4.49
N ILE A 232 -11.88 -1.03 5.63
CA ILE A 232 -11.31 -1.15 6.96
C ILE A 232 -10.03 -0.32 7.09
N ALA A 233 -8.98 -0.65 6.33
CA ALA A 233 -7.71 0.05 6.38
C ALA A 233 -7.78 1.51 5.92
N ASN A 234 -8.80 1.90 5.16
CA ASN A 234 -8.92 3.27 4.67
C ASN A 234 -9.32 4.30 5.73
N PHE A 235 -9.77 3.87 6.92
CA PHE A 235 -9.95 4.77 8.06
C PHE A 235 -8.62 5.35 8.56
N GLU A 236 -7.48 4.73 8.26
CA GLU A 236 -6.18 5.18 8.76
C GLU A 236 -5.75 6.55 8.20
N TYR A 237 -6.19 6.87 6.99
CA TYR A 237 -5.89 8.13 6.30
C TYR A 237 -7.15 8.96 5.99
N ALA A 238 -8.35 8.45 6.29
CA ALA A 238 -9.59 9.22 6.22
C ALA A 238 -9.90 9.81 7.60
N ASP A 239 -9.20 10.88 7.97
CA ASP A 239 -9.51 11.66 9.17
C ASP A 239 -10.64 12.67 8.90
N VAL A 240 -11.28 13.18 9.96
CA VAL A 240 -12.33 14.21 9.93
C VAL A 240 -11.86 15.49 9.22
N SER A 241 -10.56 15.78 9.25
CA SER A 241 -9.98 16.94 8.57
C SER A 241 -9.56 16.67 7.11
N SER A 242 -9.64 15.42 6.65
CA SER A 242 -9.25 15.03 5.29
C SER A 242 -10.32 15.39 4.26
N ASN A 243 -9.94 15.38 2.98
CA ASN A 243 -10.89 15.53 1.86
C ASN A 243 -11.58 14.21 1.48
N ILE A 244 -11.49 13.17 2.33
CA ILE A 244 -12.01 11.84 2.08
C ILE A 244 -13.32 11.64 2.84
N THR A 245 -14.34 11.19 2.13
CA THR A 245 -15.59 10.68 2.69
C THR A 245 -15.65 9.18 2.48
N ILE A 246 -15.80 8.43 3.58
CA ILE A 246 -16.03 6.98 3.53
C ILE A 246 -17.54 6.71 3.51
N CYS A 247 -17.98 5.86 2.59
CA CYS A 247 -19.34 5.34 2.55
C CYS A 247 -19.36 3.80 2.63
N ASN A 248 -20.54 3.25 2.90
CA ASN A 248 -20.76 1.81 2.92
C ASN A 248 -20.85 1.22 1.49
N TYR A 249 -20.75 -0.10 1.38
CA TYR A 249 -20.79 -0.82 0.10
C TYR A 249 -22.10 -0.80 -0.68
N PRO A 250 -23.29 -0.82 -0.04
CA PRO A 250 -24.56 -0.88 -0.76
C PRO A 250 -24.67 0.27 -1.75
N LEU A 251 -25.18 -0.03 -2.94
CA LEU A 251 -25.27 0.96 -4.02
C LEU A 251 -26.11 2.19 -3.62
N ALA A 252 -27.15 1.98 -2.82
CA ALA A 252 -27.99 3.05 -2.28
C ALA A 252 -27.18 4.02 -1.40
N ASP A 253 -26.25 3.52 -0.58
CA ASP A 253 -25.42 4.34 0.31
C ASP A 253 -24.39 5.15 -0.49
N ILE A 254 -23.83 4.55 -1.55
CA ILE A 254 -22.93 5.25 -2.49
C ILE A 254 -23.67 6.39 -3.17
N PHE A 255 -24.87 6.15 -3.72
CA PHE A 255 -25.66 7.19 -4.36
C PHE A 255 -26.11 8.26 -3.37
N SER A 256 -26.51 7.89 -2.15
CA SER A 256 -26.84 8.85 -1.10
C SER A 256 -25.66 9.77 -0.79
N ALA A 257 -24.44 9.22 -0.70
CA ALA A 257 -23.23 10.00 -0.49
C ALA A 257 -22.90 10.92 -1.67
N LEU A 258 -23.10 10.45 -2.91
CA LEU A 258 -22.94 11.26 -4.12
C LEU A 258 -23.95 12.43 -4.16
N GLU A 259 -25.23 12.17 -3.91
CA GLU A 259 -26.25 13.23 -3.88
C GLU A 259 -25.95 14.26 -2.77
N LYS A 260 -25.53 13.80 -1.59
CA LYS A 260 -25.09 14.69 -0.50
C LYS A 260 -23.91 15.56 -0.93
N PHE A 261 -22.92 14.97 -1.59
CA PHE A 261 -21.76 15.68 -2.09
C PHE A 261 -22.14 16.84 -3.02
N TYR A 262 -23.01 16.56 -4.00
CA TYR A 262 -23.43 17.56 -4.98
C TYR A 262 -24.35 18.64 -4.38
N ALA A 263 -25.19 18.26 -3.41
CA ALA A 263 -25.98 19.21 -2.64
C ALA A 263 -25.07 20.19 -1.87
N GLU A 264 -24.00 19.70 -1.25
CA GLU A 264 -23.04 20.52 -0.49
C GLU A 264 -22.20 21.43 -1.38
N THR A 265 -21.76 20.97 -2.56
CA THR A 265 -20.97 21.81 -3.49
C THR A 265 -21.76 22.99 -4.07
N ASN A 266 -23.09 22.85 -4.20
CA ASN A 266 -23.96 23.98 -4.57
C ASN A 266 -24.04 25.04 -3.46
N VAL A 267 -23.72 24.69 -2.22
CA VAL A 267 -23.66 25.60 -1.07
C VAL A 267 -22.24 26.09 -0.86
N LYS A 268 -21.65 26.79 -1.85
CA LYS A 268 -20.46 27.68 -1.80
C LYS A 268 -19.27 27.34 -0.86
N ASN A 269 -19.14 26.13 -0.35
CA ASN A 269 -18.05 25.70 0.49
C ASN A 269 -17.11 24.89 -0.38
N ALA A 270 -16.36 25.60 -1.23
CA ALA A 270 -15.10 25.07 -1.72
C ALA A 270 -14.33 24.63 -0.48
N PHE A 271 -14.06 23.33 -0.35
CA PHE A 271 -13.23 22.80 0.73
C PHE A 271 -11.99 23.70 0.84
N ASP A 272 -11.82 24.35 2.00
CA ASP A 272 -10.92 25.49 2.14
C ASP A 272 -9.54 25.15 1.55
N LYS A 273 -9.07 25.98 0.62
CA LYS A 273 -7.77 25.80 -0.05
C LYS A 273 -6.64 25.60 0.96
N ASN A 274 -6.75 26.23 2.14
CA ASN A 274 -5.79 26.05 3.24
C ASN A 274 -5.85 24.66 3.86
N ILE A 275 -7.05 24.14 4.11
CA ILE A 275 -7.26 22.77 4.61
C ILE A 275 -6.71 21.76 3.58
N ARG A 276 -7.00 21.98 2.30
CA ARG A 276 -6.49 21.12 1.21
C ARG A 276 -4.97 21.14 1.12
N SER A 277 -4.34 22.31 1.21
CA SER A 277 -2.88 22.43 1.16
C SER A 277 -2.22 21.70 2.34
N LYS A 278 -2.78 21.86 3.54
CA LYS A 278 -2.34 21.15 4.74
C LYS A 278 -2.48 19.64 4.59
N GLU A 279 -3.63 19.17 4.11
CA GLU A 279 -3.89 17.74 3.91
C GLU A 279 -2.91 17.10 2.93
N LYS A 280 -2.65 17.76 1.79
CA LYS A 280 -1.64 17.29 0.82
C LYS A 280 -0.26 17.17 1.45
N SER A 281 0.14 18.14 2.27
CA SER A 281 1.42 18.11 2.99
C SER A 281 1.47 16.95 3.98
N THR A 282 0.40 16.76 4.76
CA THR A 282 0.27 15.66 5.73
C THR A 282 0.34 14.29 5.06
N ILE A 283 -0.40 14.07 3.97
CA ILE A 283 -0.34 12.82 3.20
C ILE A 283 1.07 12.59 2.65
N LYS A 284 1.66 13.60 2.00
CA LYS A 284 3.02 13.51 1.41
C LYS A 284 4.07 13.20 2.48
N GLN A 285 3.96 13.78 3.66
CA GLN A 285 4.91 13.53 4.75
C GLN A 285 4.72 12.14 5.36
N ARG A 286 3.50 11.81 5.79
CA ARG A 286 3.18 10.58 6.51
C ARG A 286 3.37 9.32 5.68
N TYR A 287 2.99 9.37 4.41
CA TYR A 287 3.07 8.24 3.47
C TYR A 287 4.21 8.43 2.48
N SER A 288 5.32 9.05 2.88
CA SER A 288 6.54 9.08 2.05
C SER A 288 7.37 7.81 2.23
N LEU A 289 8.09 7.42 1.17
CA LEU A 289 9.12 6.38 1.25
C LEU A 289 10.18 6.70 2.30
N GLU A 290 10.51 7.98 2.48
CA GLU A 290 11.44 8.44 3.51
C GLU A 290 10.93 8.19 4.93
N HIS A 291 9.65 8.48 5.19
CA HIS A 291 9.05 8.20 6.49
C HIS A 291 9.00 6.69 6.78
N GLU A 292 8.58 5.89 5.80
CA GLU A 292 8.58 4.42 5.89
C GLU A 292 9.99 3.89 6.21
N ARG A 293 11.01 4.38 5.50
CA ARG A 293 12.41 4.05 5.73
C ARG A 293 12.86 4.35 7.15
N ILE A 294 12.57 5.56 7.66
CA ILE A 294 12.95 5.97 9.02
C ILE A 294 12.32 5.02 10.06
N GLN A 295 11.05 4.64 9.91
CA GLN A 295 10.42 3.71 10.86
C GLN A 295 11.02 2.31 10.76
N TYR A 296 11.25 1.81 9.54
CA TYR A 296 11.88 0.50 9.34
C TYR A 296 13.30 0.45 9.91
N GLN A 297 14.10 1.50 9.71
CA GLN A 297 15.47 1.55 10.23
C GLN A 297 15.51 1.59 11.76
N LYS A 298 14.49 2.12 12.45
CA LYS A 298 14.39 1.97 13.92
C LYS A 298 14.21 0.51 14.34
N ILE A 299 13.45 -0.27 13.58
CA ILE A 299 13.29 -1.72 13.83
C ILE A 299 14.66 -2.41 13.66
N LEU A 300 15.38 -2.11 12.57
CA LEU A 300 16.71 -2.65 12.34
C LEU A 300 17.72 -2.26 13.43
N THR A 301 17.71 -1.01 13.88
CA THR A 301 18.56 -0.54 15.00
C THR A 301 18.28 -1.34 16.26
N ASN A 302 17.02 -1.52 16.63
CA ASN A 302 16.67 -2.30 17.82
C ASN A 302 17.11 -3.76 17.70
N LEU A 303 17.05 -4.34 16.50
CA LEU A 303 17.53 -5.70 16.25
C LEU A 303 19.05 -5.83 16.37
N ILE A 304 19.77 -4.94 15.72
CA ILE A 304 21.23 -5.04 15.58
C ILE A 304 21.93 -4.58 16.86
N GLU A 305 21.38 -3.61 17.58
CA GLU A 305 21.97 -3.04 18.80
C GLU A 305 21.39 -3.66 20.09
N GLY A 306 20.18 -4.22 20.04
CA GLY A 306 19.50 -4.84 21.18
C GLY A 306 20.04 -6.22 21.57
N GLU A 307 20.72 -6.92 20.67
CA GLU A 307 21.36 -8.23 20.94
C GLU A 307 22.65 -8.14 21.78
N GLY A 308 23.03 -6.94 22.23
CA GLY A 308 24.19 -6.69 23.09
C GLY A 308 23.89 -6.51 24.59
N LYS A 309 22.70 -6.90 25.07
CA LYS A 309 22.31 -6.83 26.50
C LYS A 309 21.86 -8.17 27.05
#